data_AF-A0A257WSI3-F1
#
_entry.id   AF-A0A257WSI3-F1
#
_cell.length_a   1.000
_cell.length_b   1.000
_cell.length_c   1.000
_cell.angle_alpha   90.00
_cell.angle_beta   90.00
_cell.angle_gamma   90.00
#
_symmetry.space_group_name_H-M   'P 1'
#
loop_
_entity.id
_entity.type
_entity.pdbx_description
1 polymer ?
#
loop_
_entity_poly.entity_id
_entity_poly.type
_entity_poly.pdbx_seq_one_letter_code
_entity_poly.pdbx_strand_id
1 'polypeptide(L)'
;GESVQKPSIDKLDPEHRALGVKEYDPGSLLPRCRVPILFVDGTNDVHYVLDSYMKSYNVVPGEKHIRIQVKMPHGHPPGWAPQEIGLFIDSKCRGGAPLPNPAAPAVIADSIVVPFESQVPLKKAELNYTTDTGLRSKREWKTIPATIKGNTITAPKPPADANTWFITVTDERDAMVSTEVEFSP
;
A
#
# COMPACT_ATOMS: atom_id res chain seq x y z
N GLY A 1 -13.45 -7.56 2.97
CA GLY A 1 -12.98 -7.52 1.58
C GLY A 1 -14.15 -7.54 0.65
N GLU A 2 -14.12 -6.67 -0.34
CA GLU A 2 -15.12 -6.51 -1.40
C GLU A 2 -14.67 -7.18 -2.71
N SER A 3 -13.75 -8.15 -2.61
CA SER A 3 -13.13 -8.79 -3.77
C SER A 3 -14.19 -9.47 -4.65
N VAL A 4 -14.01 -9.42 -5.97
CA VAL A 4 -14.85 -10.13 -6.95
C VAL A 4 -14.82 -11.65 -6.77
N GLN A 5 -13.86 -12.18 -6.02
CA GLN A 5 -13.77 -13.60 -5.67
C GLN A 5 -14.71 -13.97 -4.50
N LYS A 6 -15.11 -12.99 -3.68
CA LYS A 6 -15.91 -13.21 -2.47
C LYS A 6 -17.21 -13.99 -2.73
N PRO A 7 -18.03 -13.70 -3.77
CA PRO A 7 -19.25 -14.45 -4.01
C PRO A 7 -19.01 -15.93 -4.29
N SER A 8 -17.88 -16.29 -4.92
CA SER A 8 -17.53 -17.68 -5.17
C SER A 8 -17.06 -18.37 -3.88
N ILE A 9 -16.28 -17.67 -3.05
CA ILE A 9 -15.81 -18.19 -1.75
C ILE A 9 -16.99 -18.38 -0.79
N ASP A 10 -17.97 -17.47 -0.77
CA ASP A 10 -19.14 -17.56 0.11
C ASP A 10 -20.11 -18.69 -0.27
N LYS A 11 -20.00 -19.28 -1.47
CA LYS A 11 -20.77 -20.46 -1.87
C LYS A 11 -20.22 -21.76 -1.30
N LEU A 12 -18.97 -21.76 -0.84
CA LEU A 12 -18.38 -22.92 -0.18
C LEU A 12 -19.02 -23.12 1.20
N ASP A 13 -19.18 -24.37 1.62
CA ASP A 13 -19.54 -24.65 3.00
C ASP A 13 -18.42 -24.20 3.97
N PRO A 14 -18.74 -24.05 5.27
CA PRO A 14 -17.78 -23.52 6.24
C PRO A 14 -16.46 -24.29 6.33
N GLU A 15 -16.49 -25.61 6.14
CA GLU A 15 -15.31 -26.48 6.22
C GLU A 15 -14.38 -26.22 5.02
N HIS A 16 -14.91 -26.26 3.81
CA HIS A 16 -14.13 -25.98 2.60
C HIS A 16 -13.64 -24.53 2.56
N ARG A 17 -14.43 -23.59 3.06
CA ARG A 17 -13.99 -22.19 3.20
C ARG A 17 -12.81 -22.07 4.16
N ALA A 18 -12.88 -22.71 5.33
CA ALA A 18 -11.81 -22.70 6.32
C ALA A 18 -10.53 -23.38 5.78
N LEU A 19 -10.69 -24.51 5.10
CA LEU A 19 -9.59 -25.20 4.43
C LEU A 19 -8.96 -24.31 3.35
N GLY A 20 -9.78 -23.65 2.54
CA GLY A 20 -9.32 -22.69 1.52
C GLY A 20 -8.46 -21.58 2.12
N VAL A 21 -8.91 -20.98 3.23
CA VAL A 21 -8.14 -19.96 3.94
C VAL A 21 -6.82 -20.51 4.47
N LYS A 22 -6.87 -21.69 5.10
CA LYS A 22 -5.67 -22.31 5.70
C LYS A 22 -4.60 -22.65 4.67
N GLU A 23 -4.99 -23.17 3.50
CA GLU A 23 -4.05 -23.73 2.53
C GLU A 23 -3.66 -22.74 1.42
N TYR A 24 -4.53 -21.78 1.08
CA TYR A 24 -4.35 -20.95 -0.12
C TYR A 24 -4.44 -19.43 0.11
N ASP A 25 -5.01 -18.96 1.22
CA ASP A 25 -5.11 -17.51 1.45
C ASP A 25 -3.74 -16.91 1.81
N PRO A 26 -3.31 -15.80 1.18
CA PRO A 26 -2.03 -15.17 1.49
C PRO A 26 -1.84 -14.87 2.97
N GLY A 27 -2.90 -14.55 3.72
CA GLY A 27 -2.87 -14.30 5.16
C GLY A 27 -2.36 -15.48 5.99
N SER A 28 -2.50 -16.73 5.52
CA SER A 28 -1.97 -17.92 6.21
C SER A 28 -0.56 -18.28 5.76
N LEU A 29 -0.16 -17.87 4.54
CA LEU A 29 1.12 -18.24 3.93
C LEU A 29 2.21 -17.19 4.16
N LEU A 30 1.88 -15.90 4.05
CA LEU A 30 2.80 -14.78 4.18
C LEU A 30 3.49 -14.62 5.56
N PRO A 31 2.94 -15.11 6.70
CA PRO A 31 3.71 -15.21 7.95
C PRO A 31 5.01 -16.03 7.81
N ARG A 32 5.08 -16.90 6.80
CA ARG A 32 6.26 -17.72 6.51
C ARG A 32 7.24 -17.05 5.53
N CYS A 33 6.96 -15.83 5.06
CA CYS A 33 7.89 -15.10 4.19
C CYS A 33 9.24 -14.87 4.91
N ARG A 34 10.35 -15.10 4.21
CA ARG A 34 11.73 -14.96 4.72
C ARG A 34 12.61 -14.06 3.85
N VAL A 35 12.06 -13.55 2.75
CA VAL A 35 12.76 -12.67 1.82
C VAL A 35 12.11 -11.28 1.84
N PRO A 36 12.85 -10.21 1.48
CA PRO A 36 12.24 -8.90 1.27
C PRO A 36 11.14 -8.98 0.20
N ILE A 37 10.04 -8.25 0.40
CA ILE A 37 8.91 -8.24 -0.54
C ILE A 37 8.46 -6.81 -0.87
N LEU A 38 8.11 -6.57 -2.13
CA LEU A 38 7.46 -5.36 -2.59
C LEU A 38 6.04 -5.68 -3.03
N PHE A 39 5.06 -5.03 -2.41
CA PHE A 39 3.66 -5.07 -2.79
C PHE A 39 3.34 -3.94 -3.77
N VAL A 40 2.57 -4.24 -4.81
CA VAL A 40 2.17 -3.28 -5.85
C VAL A 40 0.67 -3.44 -6.10
N ASP A 41 -0.08 -2.35 -5.95
CA ASP A 41 -1.53 -2.36 -6.10
C ASP A 41 -2.10 -0.97 -6.45
N GLY A 42 -3.37 -0.95 -6.86
CA GLY A 42 -4.12 0.27 -7.19
C GLY A 42 -5.31 0.48 -6.26
N THR A 43 -5.67 1.74 -6.00
CA THR A 43 -6.80 2.03 -5.10
C THR A 43 -8.16 1.55 -5.61
N ASN A 44 -8.27 1.22 -6.90
CA ASN A 44 -9.50 0.75 -7.55
C ASN A 44 -9.50 -0.75 -7.86
N ASP A 45 -8.54 -1.53 -7.33
CA ASP A 45 -8.43 -2.96 -7.63
C ASP A 45 -9.61 -3.73 -7.00
N VAL A 46 -10.34 -4.47 -7.84
CA VAL A 46 -11.51 -5.27 -7.43
C VAL A 46 -11.14 -6.71 -7.06
N HIS A 47 -9.93 -7.15 -7.38
CA HIS A 47 -9.39 -8.46 -7.02
C HIS A 47 -8.64 -8.38 -5.70
N TYR A 48 -7.80 -7.36 -5.55
CA TYR A 48 -6.92 -7.13 -4.41
C TYR A 48 -7.36 -5.90 -3.60
N VAL A 49 -8.61 -5.88 -3.13
CA VAL A 49 -9.17 -4.71 -2.43
C VAL A 49 -8.29 -4.33 -1.23
N LEU A 50 -8.03 -3.02 -1.08
CA LEU A 50 -7.05 -2.49 -0.11
C LEU A 50 -7.20 -3.02 1.32
N ASP A 51 -8.42 -3.28 1.80
CA ASP A 51 -8.64 -3.80 3.17
C ASP A 51 -8.11 -5.24 3.33
N SER A 52 -8.33 -6.10 2.34
CA SER A 52 -7.72 -7.44 2.28
C SER A 52 -6.24 -7.39 1.95
N TYR A 53 -5.83 -6.43 1.12
CA TYR A 53 -4.43 -6.28 0.72
C TYR A 53 -3.57 -5.86 1.92
N MET A 54 -4.02 -4.91 2.74
CA MET A 54 -3.33 -4.53 3.98
C MET A 54 -3.24 -5.69 4.97
N LYS A 55 -4.26 -6.55 5.07
CA LYS A 55 -4.15 -7.77 5.92
C LYS A 55 -2.99 -8.66 5.47
N SER A 56 -2.81 -8.83 4.15
CA SER A 56 -1.71 -9.61 3.58
C SER A 56 -0.36 -8.93 3.83
N TYR A 57 -0.28 -7.61 3.63
CA TYR A 57 0.91 -6.82 3.92
C TYR A 57 1.31 -6.91 5.40
N ASN A 58 0.35 -6.74 6.31
CA ASN A 58 0.60 -6.65 7.75
C ASN A 58 1.16 -7.94 8.35
N VAL A 59 0.75 -9.11 7.85
CA VAL A 59 1.23 -10.39 8.38
C VAL A 59 2.64 -10.78 7.94
N VAL A 60 3.22 -10.10 6.95
CA VAL A 60 4.63 -10.32 6.57
C VAL A 60 5.54 -9.83 7.71
N PRO A 61 6.41 -10.71 8.27
CA PRO A 61 7.21 -10.39 9.45
C PRO A 61 8.50 -9.63 9.15
N GLY A 62 9.00 -9.71 7.91
CA GLY A 62 10.29 -9.17 7.50
C GLY A 62 10.19 -7.85 6.73
N GLU A 63 11.29 -7.49 6.08
CA GLU A 63 11.37 -6.30 5.24
C GLU A 63 10.30 -6.32 4.14
N LYS A 64 9.49 -5.27 4.11
CA LYS A 64 8.39 -5.12 3.16
C LYS A 64 8.23 -3.66 2.75
N HIS A 65 7.94 -3.46 1.47
CA HIS A 65 7.57 -2.16 0.91
C HIS A 65 6.22 -2.31 0.22
N ILE A 66 5.52 -1.18 0.04
CA ILE A 66 4.26 -1.15 -0.67
C ILE A 66 4.19 0.06 -1.60
N ARG A 67 3.60 -0.13 -2.77
CA ARG A 67 3.33 0.89 -3.78
C ARG A 67 1.84 0.85 -4.09
N ILE A 68 1.09 1.78 -3.49
CA ILE A 68 -0.32 2.00 -3.82
C ILE A 68 -0.42 3.21 -4.74
N GLN A 69 -0.87 2.99 -5.97
CA GLN A 69 -1.12 4.06 -6.92
C GLN A 69 -2.61 4.38 -6.99
N VAL A 70 -2.94 5.67 -6.81
CA VAL A 70 -4.32 6.15 -7.02
C VAL A 70 -4.75 5.85 -8.44
N LYS A 71 -5.88 5.15 -8.58
CA LYS A 71 -6.52 4.80 -9.85
C LYS A 71 -5.65 3.97 -10.81
N MET A 72 -4.71 3.18 -10.30
CA MET A 72 -3.95 2.25 -11.15
C MET A 72 -4.86 1.15 -11.72
N PRO A 73 -4.91 0.97 -13.06
CA PRO A 73 -5.74 -0.07 -13.66
C PRO A 73 -5.28 -1.47 -13.23
N HIS A 74 -6.23 -2.38 -13.07
CA HIS A 74 -5.92 -3.80 -12.89
C HIS A 74 -5.43 -4.41 -14.21
N GLY A 75 -4.34 -5.16 -14.17
CA GLY A 75 -3.86 -5.96 -15.31
C GLY A 75 -2.38 -6.28 -15.23
N HIS A 76 -1.93 -7.22 -16.07
CA HIS A 76 -0.50 -7.57 -16.14
C HIS A 76 0.37 -6.36 -16.50
N PRO A 77 0.05 -5.55 -17.54
CA PRO A 77 0.91 -4.43 -17.87
C PRO A 77 1.06 -3.39 -16.76
N PRO A 78 -0.04 -2.91 -16.13
CA PRO A 78 0.07 -2.07 -14.94
C PRO A 78 0.82 -2.72 -13.78
N GLY A 79 0.70 -4.05 -13.61
CA GLY A 79 1.34 -4.79 -12.52
C GLY A 79 2.85 -5.00 -12.68
N TRP A 80 3.38 -5.06 -13.92
CA TRP A 80 4.81 -5.31 -14.17
C TRP A 80 5.61 -4.09 -14.65
N ALA A 81 4.93 -3.01 -15.04
CA ALA A 81 5.56 -1.80 -15.57
C ALA A 81 6.24 -0.92 -14.51
N PRO A 82 5.81 -0.92 -13.23
CA PRO A 82 6.43 -0.12 -12.18
C PRO A 82 7.93 -0.40 -12.06
N GLN A 83 8.75 0.62 -12.32
CA GLN A 83 10.21 0.53 -12.26
C GLN A 83 10.73 0.16 -10.86
N GLU A 84 9.93 0.44 -9.83
CA GLU A 84 10.22 0.14 -8.44
C GLU A 84 10.45 -1.36 -8.21
N ILE A 85 9.86 -2.22 -9.02
CA ILE A 85 10.10 -3.67 -8.98
C ILE A 85 11.58 -3.96 -9.29
N GLY A 86 12.11 -3.39 -10.37
CA GLY A 86 13.51 -3.56 -10.74
C GLY A 86 14.46 -2.94 -9.71
N LEU A 87 14.18 -1.71 -9.29
CA LEU A 87 14.99 -1.00 -8.27
C LEU A 87 15.02 -1.76 -6.94
N PHE A 88 13.89 -2.32 -6.50
CA PHE A 88 13.81 -3.11 -5.29
C PHE A 88 14.70 -4.36 -5.38
N ILE A 89 14.58 -5.14 -6.45
CA ILE A 89 15.40 -6.35 -6.65
C ILE A 89 16.89 -5.99 -6.77
N ASP A 90 17.24 -4.97 -7.54
CA ASP A 90 18.62 -4.54 -7.73
C ASP A 90 19.26 -4.08 -6.41
N SER A 91 18.48 -3.48 -5.50
CA SER A 91 18.99 -3.11 -4.17
C SER A 91 19.37 -4.32 -3.29
N LYS A 92 18.76 -5.48 -3.54
CA LYS A 92 19.02 -6.71 -2.76
C LYS A 92 20.05 -7.61 -3.44
N CYS A 93 20.09 -7.60 -4.76
CA CYS A 93 20.88 -8.56 -5.53
C CYS A 93 22.10 -7.95 -6.22
N ARG A 94 22.14 -6.63 -6.41
CA ARG A 94 23.16 -5.93 -7.22
C ARG A 94 23.78 -4.71 -6.55
N GLY A 95 23.45 -4.44 -5.29
CA GLY A 95 23.95 -3.28 -4.55
C GLY A 95 23.39 -1.94 -5.06
N GLY A 96 22.24 -1.95 -5.74
CA GLY A 96 21.55 -0.73 -6.14
C GLY A 96 21.06 0.08 -4.93
N ALA A 97 20.86 1.38 -5.10
CA ALA A 97 20.29 2.20 -4.04
C ALA A 97 18.84 1.74 -3.72
N PRO A 98 18.50 1.49 -2.45
CA PRO A 98 17.17 0.99 -2.06
C PRO A 98 16.07 2.01 -2.38
N LEU A 99 14.82 1.52 -2.43
CA LEU A 99 13.66 2.40 -2.42
C LEU A 99 13.61 3.18 -1.09
N PRO A 100 13.02 4.39 -1.07
CA PRO A 100 12.77 5.09 0.18
C PRO A 100 11.89 4.25 1.11
N ASN A 101 12.09 4.38 2.42
CA ASN A 101 11.40 3.63 3.45
C ASN A 101 10.66 4.59 4.39
N PRO A 102 9.43 5.02 4.05
CA PRO A 102 8.60 5.81 4.96
C PRO A 102 8.11 4.93 6.11
N ALA A 103 8.22 5.42 7.34
CA ALA A 103 7.71 4.75 8.53
C ALA A 103 6.18 4.80 8.59
N ALA A 104 5.59 4.13 9.59
CA ALA A 104 4.17 4.23 9.87
C ALA A 104 3.77 5.70 10.13
N PRO A 105 2.67 6.19 9.55
CA PRO A 105 2.24 7.56 9.75
C PRO A 105 1.68 7.75 11.17
N ALA A 106 1.99 8.90 11.79
CA ALA A 106 1.41 9.30 13.06
C ALA A 106 0.52 10.53 12.87
N VAL A 107 -0.70 10.50 13.41
CA VAL A 107 -1.56 11.68 13.49
C VAL A 107 -1.29 12.41 14.81
N ILE A 108 -0.70 13.60 14.71
CA ILE A 108 -0.36 14.46 15.84
C ILE A 108 -1.15 15.76 15.70
N ALA A 109 -2.13 15.96 16.58
CA ALA A 109 -3.10 17.06 16.49
C ALA A 109 -3.76 17.12 15.08
N ASP A 110 -3.48 18.17 14.31
CA ASP A 110 -4.04 18.42 12.99
C ASP A 110 -3.06 18.11 11.84
N SER A 111 -2.03 17.30 12.10
CA SER A 111 -1.04 16.93 11.09
C SER A 111 -0.74 15.43 11.08
N ILE A 112 -0.51 14.89 9.90
CA ILE A 112 0.17 13.62 9.70
C ILE A 112 1.67 13.89 9.71
N VAL A 113 2.42 13.06 10.43
CA VAL A 113 3.88 13.08 10.48
C VAL A 113 4.40 11.69 10.10
N VAL A 114 5.31 11.64 9.14
CA VAL A 114 5.92 10.39 8.64
C VAL A 114 7.43 10.56 8.59
N PRO A 115 8.18 10.01 9.56
CA PRO A 115 9.62 9.84 9.43
C PRO A 115 9.94 8.93 8.25
N PHE A 116 11.07 9.14 7.59
CA PHE A 116 11.52 8.26 6.51
C PHE A 116 13.04 8.08 6.50
N GLU A 117 13.47 6.96 5.93
CA GLU A 117 14.86 6.70 5.57
C GLU A 117 14.98 6.66 4.05
N SER A 118 15.98 7.33 3.49
CA SER A 118 16.28 7.24 2.07
C SER A 118 17.74 7.57 1.79
N GLN A 119 18.38 6.78 0.92
CA GLN A 119 19.71 7.10 0.38
C GLN A 119 19.62 8.05 -0.83
N VAL A 120 18.46 8.08 -1.47
CA VAL A 120 18.18 8.92 -2.65
C VAL A 120 17.26 10.06 -2.23
N PRO A 121 17.54 11.32 -2.61
CA PRO A 121 16.67 12.45 -2.26
C PRO A 121 15.21 12.23 -2.66
N LEU A 122 14.30 12.57 -1.75
CA LEU A 122 12.87 12.65 -2.07
C LEU A 122 12.57 13.94 -2.83
N LYS A 123 11.80 13.85 -3.91
CA LYS A 123 11.36 15.04 -4.68
C LYS A 123 9.89 15.38 -4.50
N LYS A 124 9.07 14.42 -4.07
CA LYS A 124 7.62 14.60 -3.92
C LYS A 124 7.07 13.71 -2.80
N ALA A 125 6.13 14.25 -2.03
CA ALA A 125 5.30 13.48 -1.13
C ALA A 125 3.86 13.99 -1.22
N GLU A 126 2.88 13.11 -1.08
CA GLU A 126 1.47 13.44 -1.26
C GLU A 126 0.60 12.66 -0.27
N LEU A 127 -0.42 13.34 0.28
CA LEU A 127 -1.52 12.68 0.99
C LEU A 127 -2.61 12.32 0.00
N ASN A 128 -2.96 11.04 -0.02
CA ASN A 128 -4.06 10.49 -0.81
C ASN A 128 -5.17 10.07 0.16
N TYR A 129 -6.38 10.57 -0.03
CA TYR A 129 -7.51 10.22 0.82
C TYR A 129 -8.83 10.16 0.04
N THR A 130 -9.81 9.46 0.60
CA THR A 130 -11.19 9.45 0.11
C THR A 130 -12.19 9.62 1.24
N THR A 131 -13.25 10.37 0.96
CA THR A 131 -14.43 10.57 1.82
C THR A 131 -15.62 9.75 1.32
N ASP A 132 -15.50 9.15 0.13
CA ASP A 132 -16.59 8.45 -0.52
C ASP A 132 -16.92 7.16 0.23
N THR A 133 -18.21 6.81 0.26
CA THR A 133 -18.71 5.55 0.82
C THR A 133 -19.10 4.58 -0.30
N GLY A 134 -19.52 3.36 0.05
CA GLY A 134 -19.81 2.30 -0.93
C GLY A 134 -18.55 1.54 -1.36
N LEU A 135 -18.62 0.92 -2.55
CA LEU A 135 -17.56 0.05 -3.08
C LEU A 135 -16.23 0.80 -3.17
N ARG A 136 -15.19 0.28 -2.50
CA ARG A 136 -13.84 0.88 -2.45
C ARG A 136 -13.28 1.13 -3.85
N SER A 137 -13.53 0.21 -4.77
CA SER A 137 -13.06 0.30 -6.15
C SER A 137 -13.71 1.40 -6.99
N LYS A 138 -14.78 2.02 -6.48
CA LYS A 138 -15.52 3.11 -7.13
C LYS A 138 -15.33 4.47 -6.45
N ARG A 139 -14.58 4.51 -5.34
CA ARG A 139 -14.36 5.75 -4.59
C ARG A 139 -13.45 6.69 -5.35
N GLU A 140 -13.81 7.97 -5.34
CA GLU A 140 -12.96 9.04 -5.83
C GLU A 140 -11.92 9.42 -4.78
N TRP A 141 -10.71 9.73 -5.24
CA TRP A 141 -9.57 10.03 -4.40
C TRP A 141 -9.14 11.47 -4.59
N LYS A 142 -8.81 12.13 -3.49
CA LYS A 142 -8.18 13.45 -3.45
C LYS A 142 -6.71 13.26 -3.11
N THR A 143 -5.85 13.94 -3.87
CA THR A 143 -4.41 13.96 -3.65
C THR A 143 -4.00 15.39 -3.36
N ILE A 144 -3.33 15.62 -2.23
CA ILE A 144 -2.80 16.93 -1.86
C ILE A 144 -1.30 16.83 -1.55
N PRO A 145 -0.50 17.88 -1.83
CA PRO A 145 0.92 17.87 -1.51
C PRO A 145 1.19 17.70 -0.02
N ALA A 146 2.23 16.93 0.30
CA ALA A 146 2.85 16.86 1.61
C ALA A 146 4.23 17.55 1.57
N THR A 147 4.66 18.09 2.69
CA THR A 147 5.94 18.78 2.83
C THR A 147 7.02 17.80 3.25
N ILE A 148 8.15 17.81 2.54
CA ILE A 148 9.37 17.07 2.94
C ILE A 148 10.32 18.06 3.62
N LYS A 149 10.72 17.79 4.86
CA LYS A 149 11.70 18.61 5.59
C LYS A 149 12.65 17.72 6.38
N GLY A 150 13.93 17.72 5.98
CA GLY A 150 14.90 16.78 6.54
C GLY A 150 14.44 15.35 6.27
N ASN A 151 14.36 14.53 7.32
CA ASN A 151 13.94 13.13 7.23
C ASN A 151 12.49 12.91 7.67
N THR A 152 11.66 13.96 7.56
CA THR A 152 10.26 13.93 7.96
C THR A 152 9.37 14.47 6.85
N ILE A 153 8.29 13.76 6.57
CA ILE A 153 7.18 14.22 5.75
C ILE A 153 6.05 14.68 6.66
N THR A 154 5.42 15.80 6.33
CA THR A 154 4.26 16.32 7.04
C THR A 154 3.14 16.65 6.07
N ALA A 155 1.91 16.26 6.39
CA ALA A 155 0.72 16.64 5.65
C ALA A 155 -0.37 17.11 6.63
N PRO A 156 -1.37 17.90 6.17
CA PRO A 156 -2.57 18.14 6.96
C PRO A 156 -3.24 16.82 7.35
N LYS A 157 -3.87 16.76 8.51
CA LYS A 157 -4.73 15.63 8.86
C LYS A 157 -5.84 15.47 7.80
N PRO A 158 -6.21 14.23 7.40
CA PRO A 158 -7.35 14.02 6.51
C PRO A 158 -8.62 14.61 7.14
N PRO A 159 -9.59 15.07 6.33
CA PRO A 159 -10.84 15.59 6.87
C PRO A 159 -11.57 14.52 7.68
N ALA A 160 -12.45 14.94 8.60
CA ALA A 160 -13.09 14.04 9.56
C ALA A 160 -13.94 12.92 8.91
N ASP A 161 -14.42 13.15 7.70
CA ASP A 161 -15.17 12.20 6.87
C ASP A 161 -14.27 11.31 5.99
N ALA A 162 -12.95 11.51 6.00
CA ALA A 162 -12.03 10.63 5.31
C ALA A 162 -12.02 9.27 6.00
N ASN A 163 -12.37 8.24 5.22
CA ASN A 163 -12.47 6.87 5.71
C ASN A 163 -11.31 5.98 5.25
N THR A 164 -10.50 6.43 4.30
CA THR A 164 -9.28 5.74 3.88
C THR A 164 -8.26 6.76 3.40
N TRP A 165 -7.01 6.60 3.82
CA TRP A 165 -5.91 7.48 3.41
C TRP A 165 -4.54 6.81 3.50
N PHE A 166 -3.56 7.38 2.81
CA PHE A 166 -2.15 6.98 2.87
C PHE A 166 -1.25 8.09 2.31
N ILE A 167 0.04 8.03 2.61
CA ILE A 167 1.05 8.94 2.04
C ILE A 167 1.80 8.20 0.93
N THR A 168 1.98 8.85 -0.22
CA THR A 168 2.94 8.43 -1.24
C THR A 168 4.18 9.29 -1.17
N VAL A 169 5.34 8.69 -1.44
CA VAL A 169 6.62 9.40 -1.58
C VAL A 169 7.25 9.00 -2.89
N THR A 170 7.90 9.95 -3.56
CA THR A 170 8.61 9.74 -4.82
C THR A 170 10.00 10.32 -4.73
N ASP A 171 11.00 9.50 -5.02
CA ASP A 171 12.40 9.93 -5.05
C ASP A 171 12.80 10.54 -6.40
N GLU A 172 14.04 11.04 -6.50
CA GLU A 172 14.51 11.71 -7.71
C GLU A 172 14.48 10.82 -8.97
N ARG A 173 14.49 9.49 -8.82
CA ARG A 173 14.40 8.50 -9.91
C ARG A 173 12.97 8.27 -10.41
N ASP A 174 11.99 9.00 -9.88
CA ASP A 174 10.56 8.75 -10.09
C ASP A 174 10.07 7.40 -9.49
N ALA A 175 10.81 6.86 -8.51
CA ALA A 175 10.39 5.65 -7.81
C ALA A 175 9.43 6.00 -6.68
N MET A 176 8.22 5.46 -6.73
CA MET A 176 7.15 5.71 -5.76
C MET A 176 6.93 4.53 -4.81
N VAL A 177 6.86 4.82 -3.52
CA VAL A 177 6.33 3.91 -2.49
C VAL A 177 5.25 4.61 -1.67
N SER A 178 4.57 3.85 -0.83
CA SER A 178 3.50 4.31 0.04
C SER A 178 3.76 3.90 1.49
N THR A 179 3.16 4.62 2.42
CA THR A 179 2.92 4.10 3.76
C THR A 179 1.89 2.97 3.73
N GLU A 180 1.65 2.34 4.88
CA GLU A 180 0.43 1.56 5.09
C GLU A 180 -0.82 2.42 4.78
N VAL A 181 -1.88 1.73 4.34
CA VAL A 181 -3.19 2.34 4.12
C VAL A 181 -3.95 2.35 5.44
N GLU A 182 -4.31 3.54 5.89
CA GLU A 182 -5.07 3.78 7.10
C GLU A 182 -6.56 3.75 6.79
N PHE A 183 -7.33 3.04 7.61
CA PHE A 183 -8.79 2.95 7.51
C PHE A 183 -9.40 3.54 8.78
N SER A 184 -10.24 4.56 8.61
CA SER A 184 -11.08 5.03 9.72
C SER A 184 -12.24 4.03 9.91
N PRO A 185 -12.67 3.76 11.16
CA PRO A 185 -13.82 2.90 11.47
C PRO A 185 -15.13 3.41 10.85
#